data_AF-A0A959BT53-F1
#
_entry.id   AF-A0A959BT53-F1
#
_cell.length_a   1.000
_cell.length_b   1.000
_cell.length_c   1.000
_cell.angle_alpha   90.00
_cell.angle_beta   90.00
_cell.angle_gamma   90.00
#
_symmetry.space_group_name_H-M   'P 1'
#
loop_
_entity.id
_entity.type
_entity.pdbx_description
1 polymer ?
#
loop_
_entity_poly.entity_id
_entity_poly.type
_entity_poly.pdbx_seq_one_letter_code
_entity_poly.pdbx_strand_id
1 'polypeptide(L)' 'DFLYKKGKAEGKMEGKMEGLELKARTVVARGHERGLSPEEIALLADMPVEWVKAVIREIEEEGKTRD' A
#
# COMPACT_ATOMS: atom_id res chain seq x y z
N ASP A 1 21.97 -28.92 7.56
CA ASP A 1 21.74 -27.75 6.70
C ASP A 1 20.51 -26.94 7.18
N PHE A 2 20.63 -26.30 8.35
CA PHE A 2 19.52 -25.60 9.03
C PHE A 2 19.42 -24.13 8.58
N LEU A 3 20.53 -23.52 8.17
CA LEU A 3 20.60 -22.14 7.70
C LEU A 3 19.87 -21.93 6.37
N TYR A 4 19.97 -22.86 5.42
CA TYR A 4 19.34 -22.74 4.11
C TYR A 4 17.80 -22.74 4.18
N LYS A 5 17.22 -23.48 5.13
CA LYS A 5 15.76 -23.50 5.36
C LYS A 5 15.23 -22.22 6.01
N LYS A 6 16.02 -21.56 6.86
CA LYS A 6 15.63 -20.31 7.54
C LYS A 6 15.51 -19.14 6.55
N GLY A 7 16.53 -18.96 5.68
CA GLY A 7 16.52 -17.88 4.68
C GLY A 7 15.38 -17.98 3.66
N LYS A 8 14.95 -19.19 3.29
CA LYS A 8 13.81 -19.39 2.37
C LYS A 8 12.45 -19.05 3.00
N ALA A 9 12.34 -19.09 4.32
CA ALA A 9 11.13 -18.74 5.05
C ALA A 9 11.03 -17.21 5.25
N GLU A 10 12.15 -16.56 5.58
CA GLU A 10 12.25 -15.10 5.73
C GLU A 10 11.94 -14.39 4.39
N GLY A 11 12.60 -14.76 3.29
CA GLY A 11 12.34 -14.13 1.98
C GLY A 11 10.91 -14.34 1.44
N LYS A 12 10.21 -15.40 1.89
CA LYS A 12 8.79 -15.63 1.54
C LYS A 12 7.83 -14.79 2.37
N MET A 13 8.19 -14.44 3.60
CA MET A 13 7.37 -13.57 4.45
C MET A 13 7.53 -12.10 4.05
N GLU A 14 8.78 -11.68 3.81
CA GLU A 14 9.12 -10.31 3.43
C GLU A 14 8.46 -9.93 2.09
N GLY A 15 8.64 -10.74 1.04
CA GLY A 15 8.01 -10.47 -0.27
C GLY A 15 6.48 -10.55 -0.27
N LYS A 16 5.86 -11.25 0.69
CA LYS A 16 4.39 -11.25 0.85
C LYS A 16 3.90 -9.98 1.52
N MET A 17 4.64 -9.47 2.50
CA MET A 17 4.30 -8.26 3.23
C MET A 17 4.45 -7.04 2.32
N GLU A 18 5.57 -6.95 1.60
CA GLU A 18 5.84 -5.90 0.60
C GLU A 18 4.78 -5.92 -0.53
N GLY A 19 4.41 -7.12 -1.02
CA GLY A 19 3.38 -7.25 -2.05
C GLY A 19 1.96 -6.92 -1.57
N LEU A 20 1.66 -7.04 -0.28
CA LEU A 20 0.37 -6.64 0.29
C LEU A 20 0.28 -5.12 0.45
N GLU A 21 1.35 -4.50 0.94
CA GLU A 21 1.42 -3.04 1.12
C GLU A 21 1.39 -2.30 -0.23
N LEU A 22 2.09 -2.83 -1.24
CA LEU A 22 2.08 -2.28 -2.59
C LEU A 22 0.67 -2.34 -3.21
N LYS A 23 -0.06 -3.44 -2.99
CA LYS A 23 -1.44 -3.60 -3.46
C LYS A 23 -2.39 -2.63 -2.78
N ALA A 24 -2.26 -2.46 -1.47
CA ALA A 24 -3.06 -1.51 -0.71
C ALA A 24 -2.86 -0.07 -1.20
N ARG A 25 -1.59 0.36 -1.38
CA ARG A 25 -1.27 1.68 -1.94
C ARG A 25 -1.84 1.84 -3.36
N THR A 26 -1.77 0.79 -4.18
CA THR A 26 -2.34 0.80 -5.54
C THR A 26 -3.86 0.95 -5.53
N VAL A 27 -4.56 0.30 -4.59
CA VAL A 27 -6.02 0.43 -4.44
C VAL A 27 -6.38 1.85 -4.05
N VAL A 28 -5.65 2.44 -3.09
CA VAL A 28 -5.86 3.84 -2.67
C VAL A 28 -5.62 4.81 -3.83
N ALA A 29 -4.49 4.68 -4.53
CA ALA A 29 -4.16 5.53 -5.68
C ALA A 29 -5.25 5.47 -6.77
N ARG A 30 -5.66 4.25 -7.17
CA ARG A 30 -6.71 4.07 -8.18
C ARG A 30 -8.07 4.57 -7.72
N GLY A 31 -8.38 4.44 -6.44
CA GLY A 31 -9.61 4.97 -5.87
C GLY A 31 -9.64 6.50 -5.93
N HIS A 32 -8.51 7.12 -5.57
CA HIS A 32 -8.33 8.56 -5.63
C HIS A 32 -8.38 9.09 -7.07
N GLU A 33 -7.72 8.44 -8.03
CA GLU A 33 -7.79 8.80 -9.45
C GLU A 33 -9.22 8.69 -10.03
N ARG A 34 -10.06 7.83 -9.46
CA ARG A 34 -11.49 7.71 -9.83
C ARG A 34 -12.37 8.77 -9.18
N GLY A 35 -11.81 9.64 -8.34
CA GLY A 35 -12.54 10.67 -7.60
C GLY A 35 -13.31 10.14 -6.38
N LEU A 36 -12.96 8.96 -5.86
CA LEU A 36 -13.55 8.45 -4.61
C LEU A 36 -12.97 9.20 -3.42
N SER A 37 -13.80 9.43 -2.40
CA SER A 37 -13.35 10.00 -1.14
C SER A 37 -12.47 9.02 -0.34
N PRO A 38 -11.55 9.51 0.51
CA PRO A 38 -10.74 8.66 1.39
C PRO A 38 -11.59 7.69 2.24
N GLU A 39 -12.77 8.13 2.67
CA GLU A 39 -13.73 7.35 3.44
C GLU A 39 -14.34 6.19 2.62
N GLU A 40 -14.69 6.44 1.36
CA GLU A 40 -15.20 5.40 0.45
C GLU A 40 -14.12 4.37 0.12
N ILE A 41 -12.90 4.82 -0.14
CA ILE A 41 -11.75 3.95 -0.40
C ILE A 41 -11.47 3.06 0.81
N ALA A 42 -11.46 3.65 2.02
CA ALA A 42 -11.29 2.92 3.27
C ALA A 42 -12.36 1.84 3.47
N LEU A 43 -13.63 2.16 3.18
CA LEU A 43 -14.73 1.21 3.28
C LEU A 43 -14.62 0.08 2.24
N LEU A 44 -14.30 0.40 0.99
CA LEU A 44 -14.20 -0.59 -0.11
C LEU A 44 -13.00 -1.52 0.03
N ALA A 45 -11.90 -1.01 0.58
CA ALA A 45 -10.65 -1.74 0.75
C ALA A 45 -10.52 -2.40 2.14
N ASP A 46 -11.49 -2.19 3.04
CA ASP A 46 -11.45 -2.62 4.45
C ASP A 46 -10.16 -2.16 5.15
N MET A 47 -9.86 -0.86 5.02
CA MET A 47 -8.63 -0.23 5.51
C MET A 47 -8.92 0.95 6.44
N PRO A 48 -8.01 1.29 7.36
CA PRO A 48 -8.15 2.49 8.19
C PRO A 48 -8.13 3.77 7.35
N VAL A 49 -9.13 4.63 7.54
CA VAL A 49 -9.24 5.91 6.82
C VAL A 49 -8.04 6.83 7.03
N GLU A 50 -7.43 6.82 8.22
CA GLU A 50 -6.22 7.61 8.50
C GLU A 50 -5.04 7.17 7.63
N TRP A 51 -4.89 5.87 7.41
CA TRP A 51 -3.86 5.32 6.53
C TRP A 51 -4.12 5.72 5.07
N VAL A 52 -5.37 5.62 4.61
CA VAL A 52 -5.77 6.05 3.26
C VAL A 52 -5.47 7.53 3.05
N LYS A 53 -5.78 8.39 4.03
CA LYS A 53 -5.47 9.83 3.97
C LYS A 53 -3.96 10.11 3.90
N ALA A 54 -3.17 9.37 4.68
CA ALA A 54 -1.71 9.49 4.63
C ALA A 54 -1.16 9.11 3.23
N VAL A 55 -1.64 8.00 2.66
CA VAL A 55 -1.22 7.54 1.33
C VAL A 55 -1.63 8.50 0.22
N ILE A 56 -2.86 9.03 0.24
CA ILE A 56 -3.31 10.04 -0.73
C ILE A 56 -2.41 11.27 -0.66
N ARG A 57 -2.10 11.74 0.55
CA ARG A 57 -1.22 12.88 0.76
C ARG A 57 0.19 12.61 0.22
N GLU A 58 0.76 11.42 0.48
CA GLU A 58 2.05 11.02 -0.10
C GLU A 58 2.01 11.08 -1.63
N ILE A 59 0.94 10.55 -2.26
CA ILE A 59 0.78 10.55 -3.72
C ILE A 59 0.71 11.99 -4.28
N GLU A 60 -0.01 12.89 -3.62
CA GLU A 60 -0.10 14.30 -4.02
C GLU A 60 1.22 15.05 -3.85
N GLU A 61 1.98 14.77 -2.79
CA GLU A 61 3.31 15.37 -2.53
C GLU A 61 4.37 14.84 -3.51
N GLU A 62 4.36 13.54 -3.83
CA GLU A 62 5.25 12.95 -4.84
C GLU A 62 4.95 13.48 -6.25
N GLY A 63 3.67 13.70 -6.57
CA GLY A 63 3.26 14.30 -7.84
C GLY A 63 3.77 15.73 -8.03
N LYS A 64 3.85 16.51 -6.95
CA LYS A 64 4.33 17.92 -6.95
C LYS A 64 5.84 18.08 -7.12
N THR A 65 6.62 17.04 -6.85
CA THR A 65 8.09 17.14 -6.86
C THR A 65 8.68 16.92 -8.26
N ARG A 66 7.83 16.70 -9.27
CA ARG A 66 8.20 16.47 -10.68
C ARG A 66 7.87 17.63 -11.63
N ASP A 67 7.36 18.76 -11.12
CA ASP A 67 7.16 20.00 -11.87
C ASP A 67 8.33 20.98 -11.70
#